data_AF-A0A3A2ZW68-F1
#
_entry.id   AF-A0A3A2ZW68-F1
#
_cell.length_a   1.000
_cell.length_b   1.000
_cell.length_c   1.000
_cell.angle_alpha   90.00
_cell.angle_beta   90.00
_cell.angle_gamma   90.00
#
_symmetry.space_group_name_H-M   'P 1'
#
loop_
_entity.id
_entity.type
_entity.pdbx_description
1 polymer ?
#
loop_
_entity_poly.entity_id
_entity_poly.type
_entity_poly.pdbx_seq_one_letter_code
_entity_poly.pdbx_strand_id
1 'polypeptide(L)'
;MDPSSPIGSPLLSPAKARQQAIQAKDWAYVNSWLSRRYAPKPVPNFERNEDTLRTLLALAAANDAADEEATLLHHAREEAIREFKSREDTGDRKKEELLDEVEYYLDDIGARNLDDLAETTATLGTLTAESIDIGQSIIELTKEEFDTQDQVSRVETLRKYLDKKLALLREQLENLESDKVYEIPPDLPSLTAEWTRETKLLTAKIGEYQDRITSLERNKAKGPTIEELIMEEENVIKLKETVKKLETRVRAFHDLPKNIEGARDQYKQLEWELDQFTRQRDSMFERKS
;
A
#
# COMPACT_ATOMS: atom_id res chain seq x y z
N MET A 1 -47.23 -8.22 1.42
CA MET A 1 -46.69 -7.27 2.41
C MET A 1 -46.15 -8.16 3.52
N ASP A 2 -44.89 -8.62 3.52
CA ASP A 2 -43.65 -7.99 3.08
C ASP A 2 -42.70 -8.97 2.35
N PRO A 3 -41.66 -8.45 1.68
CA PRO A 3 -41.07 -9.00 0.48
C PRO A 3 -39.59 -9.43 0.68
N SER A 4 -38.97 -9.85 -0.42
CA SER A 4 -37.51 -9.77 -0.61
C SER A 4 -36.67 -10.87 0.02
N SER A 5 -36.77 -12.08 -0.53
CA SER A 5 -35.56 -12.87 -0.79
C SER A 5 -34.86 -12.26 -2.01
N PRO A 6 -33.65 -11.68 -1.91
CA PRO A 6 -32.82 -11.52 -3.08
C PRO A 6 -32.17 -12.87 -3.37
N ILE A 7 -32.85 -13.68 -4.20
CA ILE A 7 -32.15 -14.60 -5.09
C ILE A 7 -31.40 -13.70 -6.06
N GLY A 8 -30.21 -13.31 -5.65
CA GLY A 8 -29.32 -12.42 -6.39
C GLY A 8 -27.93 -13.00 -6.26
N SER A 9 -27.62 -13.96 -7.12
CA SER A 9 -26.25 -14.27 -7.49
C SER A 9 -25.88 -13.43 -8.73
N PRO A 10 -25.56 -12.13 -8.61
CA PRO A 10 -24.84 -11.45 -9.67
C PRO A 10 -23.35 -11.72 -9.47
N LEU A 11 -22.60 -11.70 -10.58
CA LEU A 11 -21.15 -11.42 -10.67
C LEU A 11 -20.16 -12.56 -11.00
N LEU A 12 -20.60 -13.65 -11.61
CA LEU A 12 -19.76 -14.28 -12.64
C LEU A 12 -20.24 -13.76 -14.00
N SER A 13 -19.65 -12.66 -14.46
CA SER A 13 -19.82 -12.23 -15.86
C SER A 13 -19.48 -13.43 -16.77
N PRO A 14 -20.31 -13.78 -17.76
CA PRO A 14 -20.06 -14.91 -18.66
C PRO A 14 -18.66 -14.91 -19.28
N ALA A 15 -18.07 -13.72 -19.47
CA ALA A 15 -16.69 -13.57 -19.93
C ALA A 15 -15.66 -14.09 -18.90
N LYS A 16 -15.82 -13.78 -17.61
CA LYS A 16 -14.92 -14.27 -16.54
C LYS A 16 -15.04 -15.77 -16.34
N ALA A 17 -16.26 -16.32 -16.42
CA ALA A 17 -16.49 -17.76 -16.32
C ALA A 17 -15.83 -18.52 -17.48
N ARG A 18 -15.89 -17.99 -18.71
CA ARG A 18 -15.18 -18.55 -19.87
C ARG A 18 -13.67 -18.51 -19.70
N GLN A 19 -13.11 -17.40 -19.22
CA GLN A 19 -11.67 -17.28 -18.97
C GLN A 19 -11.18 -18.28 -17.93
N GLN A 20 -11.92 -18.47 -16.83
CA GLN A 20 -11.59 -19.47 -15.82
C GLN A 20 -11.69 -20.90 -16.36
N ALA A 21 -12.67 -21.19 -17.22
CA ALA A 21 -12.79 -22.50 -17.85
C ALA A 21 -11.62 -22.79 -18.82
N ILE A 22 -11.17 -21.79 -19.57
CA ILE A 22 -9.99 -21.91 -20.46
C ILE A 22 -8.74 -22.16 -19.62
N GLN A 23 -8.49 -21.35 -18.59
CA GLN A 23 -7.34 -21.55 -17.71
C GLN A 23 -7.36 -22.92 -17.01
N ALA A 24 -8.53 -23.42 -16.61
CA ALA A 24 -8.66 -24.75 -16.02
C ALA A 24 -8.30 -25.86 -17.03
N LYS A 25 -8.69 -25.71 -18.29
CA LYS A 25 -8.30 -26.63 -19.37
C LYS A 25 -6.79 -26.61 -19.60
N ASP A 26 -6.19 -25.42 -19.65
CA ASP A 26 -4.76 -25.25 -19.86
C ASP A 26 -3.95 -25.88 -18.71
N TRP A 27 -4.39 -25.67 -17.47
CA TRP A 27 -3.81 -26.34 -16.30
C TRP A 27 -3.96 -27.87 -16.36
N ALA A 28 -5.10 -28.39 -16.83
CA ALA A 28 -5.29 -29.83 -16.98
C ALA A 28 -4.32 -30.42 -18.01
N TYR A 29 -4.12 -29.74 -19.14
CA TYR A 29 -3.12 -30.12 -20.14
C TYR A 29 -1.72 -30.12 -19.55
N VAL A 30 -1.29 -29.03 -18.90
CA VAL A 30 0.03 -28.92 -18.27
C VAL A 30 0.26 -30.02 -17.23
N ASN A 31 -0.72 -30.31 -16.37
CA ASN A 31 -0.59 -31.39 -15.37
C ASN A 31 -0.43 -32.77 -16.04
N SER A 32 -1.20 -33.04 -17.11
CA SER A 32 -1.09 -34.30 -17.84
C SER A 32 0.29 -34.45 -18.52
N TRP A 33 0.78 -33.36 -19.11
CA TRP A 33 2.10 -33.31 -19.76
C TRP A 33 3.24 -33.49 -18.74
N LEU A 34 3.20 -32.77 -17.61
CA LEU A 34 4.17 -32.93 -16.53
C LEU A 34 4.14 -34.36 -15.95
N SER A 35 2.95 -34.94 -15.76
CA SER A 35 2.85 -36.31 -15.25
C SER A 35 3.50 -37.34 -16.18
N ARG A 36 3.38 -37.15 -17.50
CA ARG A 36 4.05 -37.99 -18.50
C ARG A 36 5.56 -37.82 -18.46
N ARG A 37 6.05 -36.58 -18.30
CA ARG A 37 7.50 -36.28 -18.32
C ARG A 37 8.23 -36.71 -17.06
N TYR A 38 7.58 -36.63 -15.89
CA TYR A 38 8.19 -36.97 -14.60
C TYR A 38 7.97 -38.43 -14.18
N ALA A 39 7.11 -39.19 -14.86
CA ALA A 39 6.82 -40.59 -14.53
C ALA A 39 8.11 -41.43 -14.42
N PRO A 40 8.26 -42.27 -13.37
CA PRO A 40 7.30 -42.57 -12.30
C PRO A 40 7.37 -41.63 -11.08
N LYS A 41 8.25 -40.62 -11.09
CA LYS A 41 8.41 -39.68 -9.97
C LYS A 41 7.27 -38.66 -9.93
N PRO A 42 6.85 -38.19 -8.73
CA PRO A 42 5.85 -37.14 -8.63
C PRO A 42 6.40 -35.82 -9.20
N VAL A 43 5.51 -35.03 -9.79
CA VAL A 43 5.83 -33.68 -10.26
C VAL A 43 6.22 -32.82 -9.04
N PRO A 44 7.36 -32.10 -9.08
CA PRO A 44 7.75 -31.19 -8.01
C PRO A 44 6.68 -30.12 -7.74
N ASN A 45 6.58 -29.65 -6.50
CA ASN A 45 5.68 -28.55 -6.17
C ASN A 45 6.19 -27.24 -6.80
N PHE A 46 5.28 -26.48 -7.41
CA PHE A 46 5.57 -25.17 -7.98
C PHE A 46 4.41 -24.21 -7.76
N GLU A 47 4.69 -22.91 -7.83
CA GLU A 47 3.68 -21.87 -7.68
C GLU A 47 2.77 -21.85 -8.91
N ARG A 48 1.45 -21.85 -8.70
CA ARG A 48 0.46 -21.73 -9.78
C ARG A 48 0.07 -20.27 -9.95
N ASN A 49 0.73 -19.59 -10.88
CA ASN A 49 0.41 -18.23 -11.30
C ASN A 49 0.21 -18.18 -12.83
N GLU A 50 -0.29 -17.06 -13.36
CA GLU A 50 -0.55 -16.95 -14.81
C GLU A 50 0.74 -17.01 -15.65
N ASP A 51 1.84 -16.50 -15.08
CA ASP A 51 3.16 -16.48 -15.72
C ASP A 51 3.74 -17.90 -15.88
N THR A 52 3.68 -18.71 -14.81
CA THR A 52 4.07 -20.13 -14.82
C THR A 52 3.20 -20.94 -15.77
N LEU A 53 1.89 -20.69 -15.82
CA LEU A 53 1.03 -21.37 -16.80
C LEU A 53 1.51 -21.06 -18.23
N ARG A 54 1.76 -19.78 -18.54
CA ARG A 54 2.21 -19.34 -19.86
C ARG A 54 3.55 -19.97 -20.23
N THR A 55 4.53 -19.94 -19.32
CA THR A 55 5.86 -20.53 -19.55
C THR A 55 5.78 -22.05 -19.70
N LEU A 56 4.97 -22.73 -18.88
CA LEU A 56 4.80 -24.19 -18.99
C LEU A 56 4.08 -24.60 -20.28
N LEU A 57 3.10 -23.83 -20.75
CA LEU A 57 2.47 -24.06 -22.05
C LEU A 57 3.44 -23.84 -23.20
N ALA A 58 4.25 -22.77 -23.15
CA ALA A 58 5.26 -22.51 -24.17
C ALA A 58 6.32 -23.63 -24.21
N LEU A 59 6.75 -24.12 -23.04
CA LEU A 59 7.69 -25.23 -22.92
C LEU A 59 7.09 -26.54 -23.43
N ALA A 60 5.83 -26.84 -23.10
CA ALA A 60 5.14 -28.01 -23.59
C ALA A 60 5.01 -27.98 -25.13
N ALA A 61 4.60 -26.85 -25.69
CA ALA A 61 4.53 -26.67 -27.15
C ALA A 61 5.89 -26.78 -27.83
N ALA A 62 6.95 -26.22 -27.24
CA ALA A 62 8.31 -26.33 -27.77
C ALA A 62 8.82 -27.77 -27.74
N ASN A 63 8.53 -28.53 -26.67
CA ASN A 63 8.89 -29.94 -26.59
C ASN A 63 8.08 -30.79 -27.57
N ASP A 64 6.77 -30.58 -27.68
CA ASP A 64 5.93 -31.31 -28.63
C ASP A 64 6.40 -31.05 -30.07
N ALA A 65 6.74 -29.80 -30.42
CA ALA A 65 7.31 -29.45 -31.71
C ALA A 65 8.69 -30.11 -31.96
N ALA A 66 9.55 -30.15 -30.95
CA ALA A 66 10.85 -30.81 -31.05
C ALA A 66 10.71 -32.34 -31.20
N ASP A 67 9.75 -32.95 -30.50
CA ASP A 67 9.43 -34.37 -30.63
C ASP A 67 8.88 -34.68 -32.05
N GLU A 68 7.99 -33.83 -32.58
CA GLU A 68 7.49 -33.94 -33.96
C GLU A 68 8.62 -33.81 -34.99
N GLU A 69 9.50 -32.81 -34.86
CA GLU A 69 10.66 -32.65 -35.74
C GLU A 69 11.59 -33.86 -35.68
N ALA A 70 11.86 -34.39 -34.49
CA ALA A 70 12.68 -35.59 -34.32
C ALA A 70 12.05 -36.81 -35.01
N THR A 71 10.73 -36.98 -34.93
CA THR A 71 10.03 -38.08 -35.64
C THR A 71 10.08 -37.91 -37.15
N LEU A 72 9.94 -36.69 -37.68
CA LEU A 72 10.05 -36.41 -39.11
C LEU A 72 11.46 -36.69 -39.63
N LEU A 73 12.49 -36.23 -38.91
CA LEU A 73 13.89 -36.52 -39.24
C LEU A 73 14.18 -38.02 -39.23
N HIS A 74 13.65 -38.75 -38.24
CA HIS A 74 13.79 -40.20 -38.18
C HIS A 74 13.18 -40.88 -39.41
N HIS A 75 11.94 -40.54 -39.76
CA HIS A 75 11.28 -41.10 -40.94
C HIS A 75 11.97 -40.74 -42.26
N ALA A 76 12.44 -39.50 -42.40
CA ALA A 76 13.22 -39.09 -43.57
C ALA A 76 14.52 -39.89 -43.70
N ARG A 77 15.22 -40.16 -42.58
CA ARG A 77 16.42 -41.03 -42.56
C ARG A 77 16.08 -42.47 -42.96
N GLU A 78 15.00 -43.04 -42.42
CA GLU A 78 14.55 -44.39 -42.79
C GLU A 78 14.19 -44.51 -44.26
N GLU A 79 13.56 -43.48 -44.84
CA GLU A 79 13.25 -43.44 -46.27
C GLU A 79 14.50 -43.33 -47.13
N ALA A 80 15.44 -42.44 -46.77
CA ALA A 80 16.72 -42.32 -47.47
C ALA A 80 17.50 -43.65 -47.46
N ILE A 81 17.59 -44.32 -46.31
CA ILE A 81 18.25 -45.63 -46.20
C ILE A 81 17.56 -46.68 -47.10
N ARG A 82 16.22 -46.70 -47.13
CA ARG A 82 15.48 -47.62 -48.01
C ARG A 82 15.76 -47.35 -49.48
N GLU A 83 15.84 -46.07 -49.88
CA GLU A 83 16.18 -45.70 -51.24
C GLU A 83 17.60 -46.13 -51.62
N PHE A 84 18.58 -45.91 -50.74
CA PHE A 84 19.96 -46.34 -50.97
C PHE A 84 20.07 -47.86 -51.14
N LYS A 85 19.45 -48.64 -50.26
CA LYS A 85 19.42 -50.11 -50.38
C LYS A 85 18.76 -50.58 -51.66
N SER A 86 17.65 -49.95 -52.05
CA SER A 86 16.99 -50.28 -53.32
C SER A 86 17.86 -49.97 -54.54
N ARG A 87 18.65 -48.88 -54.49
CA ARG A 87 19.59 -48.54 -55.58
C ARG A 87 20.74 -49.54 -55.66
N GLU A 88 21.27 -49.94 -54.50
CA GLU A 88 22.31 -50.98 -54.37
C GLU A 88 21.83 -52.31 -54.98
N ASP A 89 20.62 -52.76 -54.63
CA ASP A 89 20.03 -54.00 -55.19
C ASP A 89 19.84 -53.97 -56.72
N THR A 90 19.67 -52.77 -57.30
CA THR A 90 19.53 -52.56 -58.75
C THR A 90 20.85 -52.23 -59.46
N GLY A 91 21.98 -52.35 -58.75
CA GLY A 91 23.30 -52.00 -59.23
C GLY A 91 23.69 -52.63 -60.56
N ASP A 92 24.46 -51.89 -61.36
CA ASP A 92 25.01 -52.41 -62.61
C ASP A 92 26.16 -53.37 -62.26
N ARG A 93 25.91 -54.67 -62.41
CA ARG A 93 26.87 -55.75 -62.13
C ARG A 93 28.24 -55.54 -62.78
N LYS A 94 28.31 -54.82 -63.91
CA LYS A 94 29.59 -54.49 -64.58
C LYS A 94 30.42 -53.49 -63.79
N LYS A 95 29.79 -52.60 -63.03
CA LYS A 95 30.49 -51.65 -62.16
C LYS A 95 31.09 -52.36 -60.96
N GLU A 96 30.39 -53.33 -60.39
CA GLU A 96 30.92 -54.20 -59.33
C GLU A 96 32.14 -54.96 -59.83
N GLU A 97 32.04 -55.64 -60.99
CA GLU A 97 33.17 -56.36 -61.60
C GLU A 97 34.40 -55.46 -61.86
N LEU A 98 34.19 -54.18 -62.23
CA LEU A 98 35.26 -53.21 -62.41
C LEU A 98 35.88 -52.73 -61.09
N LEU A 99 35.05 -52.56 -60.05
CA LEU A 99 35.53 -52.16 -58.73
C LEU A 99 36.35 -53.28 -58.09
N ASP A 100 35.92 -54.54 -58.22
CA ASP A 100 36.66 -55.71 -57.76
C ASP A 100 38.04 -55.81 -58.41
N GLU A 101 38.15 -55.55 -59.72
CA GLU A 101 39.43 -55.55 -60.44
C GLU A 101 40.33 -54.39 -59.99
N VAL A 102 39.75 -53.20 -59.72
CA VAL A 102 40.51 -52.05 -59.19
C VAL A 102 41.01 -52.33 -57.78
N GLU A 103 40.19 -52.93 -56.92
CA GLU A 103 40.55 -53.36 -55.58
C GLU A 103 41.69 -54.39 -55.61
N TYR A 104 41.66 -55.32 -56.56
CA TYR A 104 42.71 -56.33 -56.72
C TYR A 104 44.09 -55.74 -57.09
N TYR A 105 44.14 -54.64 -57.85
CA TYR A 105 45.40 -53.97 -58.19
C TYR A 105 45.84 -52.90 -57.19
N LEU A 106 45.04 -52.64 -56.15
CA LEU A 106 45.35 -51.65 -55.16
C LEU A 106 46.51 -52.14 -54.27
N ASP A 107 47.49 -51.26 -54.01
CA ASP A 107 48.54 -51.56 -53.04
C ASP A 107 48.05 -51.32 -51.60
N ASP A 108 48.76 -51.86 -50.61
CA ASP A 108 48.41 -51.70 -49.20
C ASP A 108 48.25 -50.23 -48.77
N ILE A 109 48.97 -49.31 -49.43
CA ILE A 109 48.91 -47.87 -49.17
C ILE A 109 47.63 -47.28 -49.75
N GLY A 110 47.30 -47.59 -51.00
CA GLY A 110 46.07 -47.17 -51.65
C GLY A 110 44.83 -47.68 -50.90
N ALA A 111 44.87 -48.94 -50.46
CA ALA A 111 43.79 -49.53 -49.67
C ALA A 111 43.55 -48.76 -48.36
N ARG A 112 44.61 -48.48 -47.61
CA ARG A 112 44.51 -47.67 -46.38
C ARG A 112 44.02 -46.26 -46.65
N ASN A 113 44.51 -45.59 -47.69
CA ASN A 113 44.07 -44.24 -48.00
C ASN A 113 42.58 -44.17 -48.36
N LEU A 114 42.04 -45.19 -49.06
CA LEU A 114 40.61 -45.26 -49.36
C LEU A 114 39.78 -45.58 -48.10
N ASP A 115 40.29 -46.44 -47.22
CA ASP A 115 39.65 -46.74 -45.94
C ASP A 115 39.62 -45.50 -45.04
N ASP A 116 40.74 -44.78 -44.91
CA ASP A 116 40.84 -43.50 -44.19
C ASP A 116 39.88 -42.45 -44.80
N LEU A 117 39.73 -42.42 -46.13
CA LEU A 117 38.80 -41.52 -46.81
C LEU A 117 37.34 -41.91 -46.55
N ALA A 118 37.02 -43.20 -46.53
CA ALA A 118 35.69 -43.69 -46.18
C ALA A 118 35.36 -43.43 -44.71
N GLU A 119 36.32 -43.63 -43.80
CA GLU A 119 36.18 -43.33 -42.38
C GLU A 119 35.98 -41.83 -42.15
N THR A 120 36.78 -40.97 -42.80
CA THR A 120 36.64 -39.52 -42.68
C THR A 120 35.31 -39.00 -43.24
N THR A 121 34.85 -39.51 -44.38
CA THR A 121 33.54 -39.11 -44.92
C THR A 121 32.39 -39.60 -44.05
N ALA A 122 32.45 -40.84 -43.54
CA ALA A 122 31.45 -41.38 -42.63
C ALA A 122 31.40 -40.64 -41.28
N THR A 123 32.56 -40.29 -40.71
CA THR A 123 32.64 -39.57 -39.43
C THR A 123 32.17 -38.11 -39.56
N LEU A 124 32.47 -37.45 -40.67
CA LEU A 124 31.99 -36.10 -40.97
C LEU A 124 30.53 -36.08 -41.44
N GLY A 125 29.96 -37.25 -41.78
CA GLY A 125 28.61 -37.37 -42.31
C GLY A 125 28.44 -36.79 -43.72
N THR A 126 29.52 -36.74 -44.52
CA THR A 126 29.45 -36.26 -45.90
C THR A 126 28.94 -37.36 -46.83
N LEU A 127 28.12 -36.98 -47.83
CA LEU A 127 27.59 -37.91 -48.83
C LEU A 127 28.60 -38.24 -49.94
N THR A 128 29.64 -37.42 -50.08
CA THR A 128 30.67 -37.58 -51.10
C THR A 128 32.06 -37.57 -50.45
N ALA A 129 33.02 -38.15 -51.17
CA ALA A 129 34.44 -38.05 -50.85
C ALA A 129 35.12 -36.85 -51.53
N GLU A 130 34.34 -35.83 -51.95
CA GLU A 130 34.90 -34.63 -52.53
C GLU A 130 35.59 -33.78 -51.45
N SER A 131 36.79 -33.30 -51.77
CA SER A 131 37.60 -32.52 -50.83
C SER A 131 36.94 -31.21 -50.39
N ILE A 132 36.08 -30.64 -51.23
CA ILE A 132 35.32 -29.42 -50.94
C ILE A 132 34.27 -29.70 -49.86
N ASP A 133 33.50 -30.78 -50.01
CA ASP A 133 32.45 -31.16 -49.07
C ASP A 133 33.05 -31.51 -47.70
N ILE A 134 34.12 -32.32 -47.69
CA ILE A 134 34.88 -32.65 -46.47
C ILE A 134 35.42 -31.38 -45.80
N GLY A 135 36.03 -30.48 -46.60
CA GLY A 135 36.57 -29.21 -46.10
C GLY A 135 35.49 -28.30 -45.50
N GLN A 136 34.33 -28.22 -46.14
CA GLN A 136 33.20 -27.44 -45.63
C GLN A 136 32.67 -28.02 -44.31
N SER A 137 32.47 -29.34 -44.23
CA SER A 137 32.03 -30.00 -43.00
C SER A 137 33.00 -29.79 -41.84
N ILE A 138 34.32 -29.84 -42.09
CA ILE A 138 35.33 -29.54 -41.07
C ILE A 138 35.22 -28.08 -40.59
N ILE A 139 35.03 -27.13 -41.51
CA ILE A 139 34.86 -25.71 -41.14
C ILE A 139 33.58 -25.49 -40.33
N GLU A 140 32.48 -26.13 -40.72
CA GLU A 140 31.20 -26.06 -40.00
C GLU A 140 31.31 -26.64 -38.60
N LEU A 141 31.93 -27.82 -38.45
CA LEU A 141 32.19 -28.44 -37.15
C LEU A 141 33.09 -27.58 -36.27
N THR A 142 34.15 -26.99 -36.84
CA THR A 142 35.06 -26.10 -36.09
C THR A 142 34.32 -24.84 -35.61
N LYS A 143 33.39 -24.32 -36.43
CA LYS A 143 32.55 -23.18 -36.05
C LYS A 143 31.61 -23.56 -34.91
N GLU A 144 30.94 -24.71 -35.01
CA GLU A 144 30.05 -25.21 -33.97
C GLU A 144 30.80 -25.48 -32.65
N GLU A 145 32.00 -26.06 -32.72
CA GLU A 145 32.89 -26.24 -31.57
C GLU A 145 33.19 -24.91 -30.88
N PHE A 146 33.55 -23.88 -31.65
CA PHE A 146 33.83 -22.56 -31.08
C PHE A 146 32.58 -21.90 -30.47
N ASP A 147 31.44 -21.97 -31.17
CA ASP A 147 30.18 -21.39 -30.70
C ASP A 147 29.70 -22.09 -29.41
N THR A 148 29.80 -23.41 -29.34
CA THR A 148 29.44 -24.18 -28.13
C THR A 148 30.40 -23.89 -26.98
N GLN A 149 31.71 -23.77 -27.25
CA GLN A 149 32.70 -23.40 -26.24
C GLN A 149 32.44 -21.99 -25.68
N ASP A 150 32.08 -21.01 -26.52
CA ASP A 150 31.67 -19.67 -26.06
C ASP A 150 30.43 -19.76 -25.17
N GLN A 151 29.39 -20.50 -25.59
CA GLN A 151 28.18 -20.69 -24.80
C GLN A 151 28.47 -21.31 -23.42
N VAL A 152 29.32 -22.34 -23.37
CA VAL A 152 29.75 -22.96 -22.11
C VAL A 152 30.43 -21.93 -21.21
N SER A 153 31.38 -21.14 -21.75
CA SER A 153 32.09 -20.12 -20.97
C SER A 153 31.14 -19.04 -20.39
N ARG A 154 30.11 -18.67 -21.15
CA ARG A 154 29.08 -17.70 -20.73
C ARG A 154 28.19 -18.29 -19.63
N VAL A 155 27.76 -19.54 -19.78
CA VAL A 155 26.97 -20.24 -18.76
C VAL A 155 27.77 -20.41 -17.47
N GLU A 156 29.05 -20.77 -17.54
CA GLU A 156 29.91 -20.85 -16.36
C GLU A 156 30.07 -19.51 -15.65
N THR A 157 30.20 -18.42 -16.40
CA THR A 157 30.29 -17.07 -15.85
C THR A 157 28.99 -16.68 -15.13
N LEU A 158 27.83 -16.97 -15.75
CA LEU A 158 26.53 -16.73 -15.15
C LEU A 158 26.33 -17.58 -13.89
N ARG A 159 26.70 -18.86 -13.94
CA ARG A 159 26.66 -19.75 -12.78
C ARG A 159 27.50 -19.20 -11.63
N LYS A 160 28.76 -18.82 -11.87
CA LYS A 160 29.64 -18.21 -10.86
C LYS A 160 29.03 -16.94 -10.27
N TYR A 161 28.35 -16.13 -11.09
CA TYR A 161 27.66 -14.93 -10.63
C TYR A 161 26.46 -15.27 -9.74
N LEU A 162 25.60 -16.21 -10.16
CA LEU A 162 24.44 -16.65 -9.39
C LEU A 162 24.85 -17.30 -8.06
N ASP A 163 25.89 -18.13 -8.06
CA ASP A 163 26.44 -18.74 -6.85
C ASP A 163 26.90 -17.67 -5.85
N LYS A 164 27.60 -16.62 -6.32
CA LYS A 164 27.99 -15.47 -5.48
C LYS A 164 26.77 -14.73 -4.93
N LYS A 165 25.75 -14.51 -5.75
CA LYS A 165 24.52 -13.83 -5.31
C LYS A 165 23.72 -14.66 -4.31
N LEU A 166 23.65 -15.98 -4.50
CA LEU A 166 23.03 -16.90 -3.54
C LEU A 166 23.78 -16.92 -2.22
N ALA A 167 25.11 -16.95 -2.23
CA ALA A 167 25.92 -16.86 -1.02
C ALA A 167 25.66 -15.55 -0.28
N LEU A 168 25.67 -14.41 -0.99
CA LEU A 168 25.37 -13.10 -0.41
C LEU A 168 23.96 -13.03 0.18
N LEU A 169 22.94 -13.54 -0.53
CA LEU A 169 21.57 -13.53 -0.04
C LEU A 169 21.39 -14.42 1.20
N ARG A 170 22.09 -15.55 1.26
CA ARG A 170 22.10 -16.41 2.45
C ARG A 170 22.73 -15.72 3.64
N GLU A 171 23.86 -15.04 3.45
CA GLU A 171 24.50 -14.23 4.50
C GLU A 171 23.57 -13.10 4.97
N GLN A 172 22.90 -12.40 4.05
CA GLN A 172 21.94 -11.36 4.40
C GLN A 172 20.73 -11.92 5.17
N LEU A 173 20.23 -13.08 4.78
CA LEU A 173 19.14 -13.75 5.47
C LEU A 173 19.56 -14.19 6.88
N GLU A 174 20.75 -14.78 7.02
CA GLU A 174 21.31 -15.14 8.34
C GLU A 174 21.51 -13.90 9.23
N ASN A 175 21.99 -12.79 8.67
CA ASN A 175 22.12 -11.54 9.41
C ASN A 175 20.75 -10.99 9.87
N LEU A 176 19.72 -11.05 9.02
CA LEU A 176 18.37 -10.62 9.39
C LEU A 176 17.72 -11.54 10.43
N GLU A 177 17.95 -12.84 10.36
CA GLU A 177 17.43 -13.82 11.31
C GLU A 177 18.16 -13.79 12.66
N SER A 178 19.47 -13.49 12.67
CA SER A 178 20.30 -13.50 13.88
C SER A 178 20.35 -12.16 14.61
N ASP A 179 20.06 -11.05 13.94
CA ASP A 179 20.08 -9.74 14.55
C ASP A 179 18.80 -9.49 15.36
N LYS A 180 18.96 -9.48 16.68
CA LYS A 180 17.92 -9.26 17.70
C LYS A 180 17.15 -7.94 17.52
N VAL A 181 17.66 -7.02 16.71
CA VAL A 181 16.96 -5.77 16.35
C VAL A 181 15.74 -6.03 15.45
N TYR A 182 15.75 -7.10 14.65
CA TYR A 182 14.65 -7.47 13.75
C TYR A 182 13.71 -8.52 14.34
N GLU A 183 14.01 -9.06 15.52
CA GLU A 183 13.04 -9.84 16.29
C GLU A 183 11.92 -8.91 16.80
N ILE A 184 10.67 -9.31 16.59
CA ILE A 184 9.52 -8.57 17.13
C ILE A 184 9.63 -8.61 18.65
N PRO A 185 9.75 -7.46 19.35
CA PRO A 185 9.81 -7.46 20.81
C PRO A 185 8.59 -8.21 21.36
N PRO A 186 8.79 -9.19 22.27
CA PRO A 186 7.70 -10.03 22.76
C PRO A 186 6.60 -9.23 23.47
N ASP A 187 6.92 -8.02 23.92
CA ASP A 187 6.03 -7.12 24.64
C ASP A 187 5.22 -6.18 23.72
N LEU A 188 5.47 -6.17 22.40
CA LEU A 188 4.78 -5.30 21.45
C LEU A 188 3.26 -5.60 21.38
N PRO A 189 2.79 -6.87 21.36
CA PRO A 189 1.37 -7.17 21.37
C PRO A 189 0.68 -6.74 22.66
N SER A 190 1.34 -6.92 23.81
CA SER A 190 0.82 -6.46 25.10
C SER A 190 0.75 -4.94 25.17
N LEU A 191 1.80 -4.24 24.75
CA LEU A 191 1.84 -2.77 24.76
C LEU A 191 0.80 -2.18 23.80
N THR A 192 0.59 -2.79 22.63
CA THR A 192 -0.46 -2.40 21.69
C THR A 192 -1.85 -2.64 22.29
N ALA A 193 -2.05 -3.74 23.02
CA ALA A 193 -3.29 -4.01 23.73
C ALA A 193 -3.55 -3.00 24.87
N GLU A 194 -2.51 -2.56 25.56
CA GLU A 194 -2.60 -1.50 26.58
C GLU A 194 -2.93 -0.15 25.96
N TRP A 195 -2.20 0.30 24.95
CA TRP A 195 -2.45 1.58 24.26
C TRP A 195 -3.82 1.62 23.61
N THR A 196 -4.31 0.52 23.06
CA THR A 196 -5.68 0.46 22.52
C THR A 196 -6.75 0.57 23.60
N ARG A 197 -6.52 0.01 24.81
CA ARG A 197 -7.42 0.20 25.96
C ARG A 197 -7.39 1.64 26.48
N GLU A 198 -6.20 2.22 26.64
CA GLU A 198 -6.02 3.61 27.06
C GLU A 198 -6.66 4.59 26.07
N THR A 199 -6.46 4.36 24.77
CA THR A 199 -7.07 5.17 23.71
C THR A 199 -8.59 5.11 23.81
N LYS A 200 -9.19 3.92 23.96
CA LYS A 200 -10.64 3.78 24.15
C LYS A 200 -11.14 4.54 25.38
N LEU A 201 -10.41 4.49 26.48
CA LEU A 201 -10.76 5.21 27.71
C LEU A 201 -10.67 6.74 27.52
N LEU A 202 -9.63 7.22 26.84
CA LEU A 202 -9.47 8.64 26.53
C LEU A 202 -10.56 9.12 25.56
N THR A 203 -10.92 8.33 24.54
CA THR A 203 -12.02 8.65 23.63
C THR A 203 -13.35 8.74 24.38
N ALA A 204 -13.62 7.83 25.32
CA ALA A 204 -14.81 7.90 26.17
C ALA A 204 -14.83 9.18 27.02
N LYS A 205 -13.71 9.52 27.66
CA LYS A 205 -13.59 10.78 28.42
C LYS A 205 -13.78 12.02 27.55
N ILE A 206 -13.23 12.03 26.32
CA ILE A 206 -13.44 13.14 25.38
C ILE A 206 -14.93 13.32 25.08
N GLY A 207 -15.66 12.21 24.86
CA GLY A 207 -17.12 12.23 24.70
C GLY A 207 -17.82 12.81 25.94
N GLU A 208 -17.47 12.36 27.14
CA GLU A 208 -18.02 12.89 28.39
C GLU A 208 -17.74 14.40 28.57
N TYR A 209 -16.54 14.86 28.24
CA TYR A 209 -16.21 16.29 28.30
C TYR A 209 -16.96 17.10 27.25
N GLN A 210 -17.15 16.56 26.04
CA GLN A 210 -17.99 17.20 25.01
C GLN A 210 -19.46 17.27 25.46
N ASP A 211 -19.99 16.21 26.05
CA ASP A 211 -21.35 16.18 26.61
C ASP A 211 -21.50 17.16 27.78
N ARG A 212 -20.45 17.30 28.61
CA ARG A 212 -20.42 18.29 29.68
C ARG A 212 -20.35 19.71 29.15
N ILE A 213 -19.55 19.97 28.11
CA ILE A 213 -19.47 21.29 27.45
C ILE A 213 -20.81 21.64 26.82
N THR A 214 -21.41 20.74 26.04
CA THR A 214 -22.73 20.98 25.43
C THR A 214 -23.81 21.16 26.49
N SER A 215 -23.76 20.42 27.60
CA SER A 215 -24.66 20.61 28.74
C SER A 215 -24.46 21.97 29.41
N LEU A 216 -23.21 22.43 29.57
CA LEU A 216 -22.89 23.75 30.11
C LEU A 216 -23.28 24.88 29.15
N GLU A 217 -23.11 24.69 27.85
CA GLU A 217 -23.58 25.63 26.81
C GLU A 217 -25.11 25.70 26.78
N ARG A 218 -25.80 24.57 26.96
CA ARG A 218 -27.27 24.52 27.03
C ARG A 218 -27.81 25.12 28.32
N ASN A 219 -27.10 24.91 29.42
CA ASN A 219 -27.38 25.52 30.73
C ASN A 219 -26.75 26.91 30.88
N LYS A 220 -26.16 27.47 29.82
CA LYS A 220 -25.83 28.89 29.75
C LYS A 220 -27.15 29.63 29.66
N ALA A 221 -27.79 29.81 30.83
CA ALA A 221 -28.81 30.83 30.98
C ALA A 221 -28.21 32.10 30.38
N LYS A 222 -28.92 32.72 29.43
CA LYS A 222 -28.65 34.11 29.05
C LYS A 222 -28.89 34.94 30.31
N GLY A 223 -27.90 35.00 31.19
CA GLY A 223 -27.83 36.00 32.23
C GLY A 223 -27.86 37.37 31.55
N PRO A 224 -28.32 38.42 32.25
CA PRO A 224 -28.41 39.74 31.67
C PRO A 224 -27.05 40.12 31.07
N THR A 225 -27.08 40.61 29.84
CA THR A 225 -25.86 41.01 29.15
C THR A 225 -25.24 42.17 29.93
N ILE A 226 -23.91 42.33 29.94
CA ILE A 226 -23.23 43.41 30.68
C ILE A 226 -23.85 44.78 30.34
N GLU A 227 -24.30 44.98 29.11
CA GLU A 227 -25.03 46.18 28.67
C GLU A 227 -26.39 46.37 29.36
N GLU A 228 -27.14 45.30 29.62
CA GLU A 228 -28.42 45.36 30.36
C GLU A 228 -28.18 45.71 31.83
N LEU A 229 -27.10 45.22 32.43
CA LEU A 229 -26.70 45.60 33.80
C LEU A 229 -26.31 47.07 33.90
N ILE A 230 -25.59 47.61 32.91
CA ILE A 230 -25.20 49.03 32.87
C ILE A 230 -26.44 49.93 32.74
N MET A 231 -27.40 49.57 31.88
CA MET A 231 -28.65 50.33 31.75
C MET A 231 -29.46 50.34 33.06
N GLU A 232 -29.53 49.19 33.74
CA GLU A 232 -30.24 49.12 35.02
C GLU A 232 -29.51 49.91 36.12
N GLU A 233 -28.18 49.90 36.13
CA GLU A 233 -27.38 50.72 37.04
C GLU A 233 -27.64 52.23 36.83
N GLU A 234 -27.68 52.70 35.58
CA GLU A 234 -28.04 54.10 35.29
C GLU A 234 -29.45 54.45 35.75
N ASN A 235 -30.41 53.55 35.57
CA ASN A 235 -31.79 53.76 36.03
C ASN A 235 -31.85 53.87 37.55
N VAL A 236 -31.11 53.03 38.28
CA VAL A 236 -31.01 53.10 39.74
C VAL A 236 -30.34 54.40 40.19
N ILE A 237 -29.32 54.88 39.48
CA ILE A 237 -28.67 56.16 39.79
C ILE A 237 -29.67 57.32 39.61
N LYS A 238 -30.39 57.37 38.47
CA LYS A 238 -31.43 58.37 38.22
C LYS A 238 -32.52 58.34 39.30
N LEU A 239 -32.94 57.15 39.72
CA LEU A 239 -33.95 56.98 40.76
C LEU A 239 -33.44 57.45 42.14
N LYS A 240 -32.16 57.22 42.46
CA LYS A 240 -31.56 57.75 43.69
C LYS A 240 -31.51 59.28 43.70
N GLU A 241 -31.21 59.91 42.56
CA GLU A 241 -31.22 61.37 42.47
C GLU A 241 -32.61 61.97 42.66
N THR A 242 -33.65 61.34 42.11
CA THR A 242 -35.03 61.81 42.30
C THR A 242 -35.45 61.68 43.76
N VAL A 243 -35.15 60.56 44.42
CA VAL A 243 -35.39 60.38 45.86
C VAL A 243 -34.68 61.46 46.67
N LYS A 244 -33.41 61.74 46.39
CA LYS A 244 -32.65 62.78 47.07
C LYS A 244 -33.25 64.18 46.90
N LYS A 245 -33.74 64.52 45.71
CA LYS A 245 -34.47 65.78 45.44
C LYS A 245 -35.80 65.85 46.20
N LEU A 246 -36.53 64.75 46.30
CA LEU A 246 -37.75 64.70 47.09
C LEU A 246 -37.45 64.86 48.59
N GLU A 247 -36.41 64.22 49.11
CA GLU A 247 -35.99 64.35 50.50
C GLU A 247 -35.56 65.77 50.87
N THR A 248 -34.83 66.48 50.00
CA THR A 248 -34.48 67.89 50.25
C THR A 248 -35.73 68.76 50.24
N ARG A 249 -36.69 68.48 49.34
CA ARG A 249 -37.98 69.17 49.31
C ARG A 249 -38.77 68.94 50.61
N VAL A 250 -38.82 67.71 51.11
CA VAL A 250 -39.48 67.38 52.39
C VAL A 250 -38.78 68.05 53.57
N ARG A 251 -37.44 68.09 53.59
CA ARG A 251 -36.68 68.80 54.63
C ARG A 251 -36.96 70.31 54.66
N ALA A 252 -37.11 70.96 53.50
CA ALA A 252 -37.45 72.38 53.43
C ALA A 252 -38.84 72.73 54.01
N PHE A 253 -39.76 71.77 54.11
CA PHE A 253 -41.06 71.95 54.76
C PHE A 253 -41.06 71.57 56.26
N HIS A 254 -39.94 71.06 56.79
CA HIS A 254 -39.81 70.68 58.20
C HIS A 254 -39.36 71.84 59.12
N ASP A 255 -38.81 72.91 58.55
CA ASP A 255 -38.29 74.09 59.28
C ASP A 255 -39.30 75.25 59.40
N LEU A 256 -40.60 75.01 59.13
CA LEU A 256 -41.69 75.95 59.49
C LEU A 256 -42.32 75.53 60.83
N PRO A 257 -42.06 76.23 61.96
CA PRO A 257 -42.55 75.83 63.27
C PRO A 257 -44.06 76.11 63.43
N LYS A 258 -44.79 75.06 63.76
CA LYS A 258 -46.25 75.03 63.95
C LYS A 258 -46.68 75.50 65.35
N ASN A 259 -46.06 76.57 65.89
CA ASN A 259 -46.33 77.04 67.24
C ASN A 259 -46.42 78.58 67.32
N ILE A 260 -47.56 79.11 66.85
CA ILE A 260 -47.88 80.55 66.79
C ILE A 260 -48.05 81.15 68.20
N GLU A 261 -48.33 80.32 69.21
CA GLU A 261 -48.55 80.77 70.60
C GLU A 261 -47.23 81.13 71.31
N GLY A 262 -46.14 80.39 71.06
CA GLY A 262 -44.83 80.68 71.66
C GLY A 262 -44.16 81.97 71.14
N ALA A 263 -44.46 82.39 69.91
CA ALA A 263 -43.96 83.65 69.35
C ALA A 263 -44.66 84.89 69.97
N ARG A 264 -45.89 84.74 70.49
CA ARG A 264 -46.63 85.83 71.15
C ARG A 264 -46.16 86.07 72.59
N ASP A 265 -45.74 85.03 73.29
CA ASP A 265 -45.24 85.14 74.66
C ASP A 265 -43.85 85.79 74.73
N GLN A 266 -42.97 85.49 73.76
CA GLN A 266 -41.68 86.18 73.64
C GLN A 266 -41.85 87.66 73.28
N TYR A 267 -42.84 88.01 72.44
CA TYR A 267 -43.14 89.40 72.11
C TYR A 267 -43.61 90.20 73.34
N LYS A 268 -44.46 89.61 74.20
CA LYS A 268 -44.92 90.25 75.45
C LYS A 268 -43.80 90.42 76.49
N GLN A 269 -42.86 89.48 76.58
CA GLN A 269 -41.69 89.61 77.45
C GLN A 269 -40.80 90.79 77.02
N LEU A 270 -40.53 90.90 75.71
CA LEU A 270 -39.76 92.04 75.17
C LEU A 270 -40.48 93.38 75.34
N GLU A 271 -41.81 93.41 75.25
CA GLU A 271 -42.61 94.62 75.50
C GLU A 271 -42.54 95.09 76.96
N TRP A 272 -42.48 94.14 77.91
CA TRP A 272 -42.32 94.46 79.34
C TRP A 272 -40.91 94.98 79.67
N GLU A 273 -39.87 94.42 79.04
CA GLU A 273 -38.49 94.91 79.17
C GLU A 273 -38.32 96.33 78.61
N LEU A 274 -39.02 96.66 77.51
CA LEU A 274 -38.99 97.99 76.91
C LEU A 274 -39.69 99.04 77.79
N ASP A 275 -40.79 98.70 78.46
CA ASP A 275 -41.48 99.59 79.40
C ASP A 275 -40.64 99.84 80.67
N GLN A 276 -39.90 98.83 81.15
CA GLN A 276 -38.94 98.97 82.25
C GLN A 276 -37.80 99.93 81.90
N PHE A 277 -37.19 99.79 80.72
CA PHE A 277 -36.14 100.70 80.27
C PHE A 277 -36.66 102.13 80.03
N THR A 278 -37.91 102.29 79.59
CA THR A 278 -38.54 103.60 79.39
C THR A 278 -38.77 104.31 80.73
N ARG A 279 -39.24 103.59 81.77
CA ARG A 279 -39.39 104.14 83.13
C ARG A 279 -38.06 104.47 83.80
N GLN A 280 -37.01 103.68 83.58
CA GLN A 280 -35.65 104.02 84.05
C GLN A 280 -35.13 105.30 83.39
N ARG A 281 -35.34 105.47 82.09
CA ARG A 281 -34.95 106.69 81.37
C ARG A 281 -35.69 107.92 81.91
N ASP A 282 -36.99 107.82 82.16
CA ASP A 282 -37.79 108.97 82.61
C ASP A 282 -37.46 109.36 84.06
N SER A 283 -37.12 108.38 84.93
CA SER A 283 -36.62 108.66 86.30
C SER A 283 -35.24 109.34 86.34
N MET A 284 -34.43 109.15 85.29
CA MET A 284 -33.11 109.78 85.14
C MET A 284 -33.21 111.20 84.56
N PHE A 285 -34.34 111.57 83.94
CA PHE A 285 -34.60 112.93 83.46
C PHE A 285 -35.15 113.86 84.55
N GLU A 286 -35.84 113.36 85.59
CA GLU A 286 -36.38 114.20 86.68
C GLU A 286 -35.34 114.58 87.77
N ARG A 287 -34.12 114.02 87.76
CA ARG A 287 -33.04 114.36 88.72
C ARG A 287 -31.98 115.36 88.22
N LYS A 288 -32.23 116.02 87.09
CA LYS A 288 -31.45 117.19 86.63
C LYS A 288 -32.39 118.29 86.12
N SER A 289 -33.07 118.96 87.05
CA SER A 289 -33.50 120.35 86.91
C SER A 289 -33.48 121.05 88.25
#